data_AF-A0A960PZU1-F1
#
_entry.id   AF-A0A960PZU1-F1
#
_cell.length_a   1.000
_cell.length_b   1.000
_cell.length_c   1.000
_cell.angle_alpha   90.00
_cell.angle_beta   90.00
_cell.angle_gamma   90.00
#
_symmetry.space_group_name_H-M   'P 1'
#
loop_
_entity.id
_entity.type
_entity.pdbx_description
1 polymer ?
#
loop_
_entity_poly.entity_id
_entity_poly.type
_entity_poly.pdbx_seq_one_letter_code
_entity_poly.pdbx_strand_id
1 'polypeptide(L)'
;MAAEPLDQVDVSWFGLAGDRRWAFLRDRVMGSGFPWLTIREVGPMQHYRPKLKDPGKPDGCQIVVQTPGGRVLAVDDPELAAELGPGVCAIKQNRGVFDTFPLSLITTQTISSLSTQVGFDLHVQRFRPNFLVQVDGNEAYPEDAWLGRVLRIGSMRFRVDKRDGRCVVITVDPETSQRQNTILRTVAQERQGCLGVYGTPVEPGMVSLYDRVFLEVWR
;
A
#
# COMPACT_ATOMS: atom_id res chain seq x y z
N MET A 1 -0.58 9.45 2.38
CA MET A 1 0.70 9.79 1.72
C MET A 1 0.90 8.94 0.47
N ALA A 2 1.60 9.51 -0.52
CA ALA A 2 1.92 8.88 -1.80
C ALA A 2 2.75 7.61 -1.60
N ALA A 3 2.69 6.70 -2.56
CA ALA A 3 3.65 5.61 -2.66
C ALA A 3 4.91 6.06 -3.41
N GLU A 4 6.02 5.36 -3.20
CA GLU A 4 7.23 5.47 -4.01
C GLU A 4 7.49 4.13 -4.72
N PRO A 5 7.95 4.12 -5.98
CA PRO A 5 8.48 2.93 -6.60
C PRO A 5 9.84 2.59 -5.97
N LEU A 6 10.08 1.30 -5.74
CA LEU A 6 11.34 0.79 -5.19
C LEU A 6 11.93 -0.23 -6.17
N ASP A 7 13.21 -0.06 -6.50
CA ASP A 7 13.95 -1.00 -7.34
C ASP A 7 14.37 -2.25 -6.56
N GLN A 8 14.55 -2.10 -5.25
CA GLN A 8 14.93 -3.17 -4.35
C GLN A 8 14.49 -2.82 -2.92
N VAL A 9 14.04 -3.82 -2.16
CA VAL A 9 13.59 -3.64 -0.78
C VAL A 9 13.78 -4.91 0.05
N ASP A 10 14.21 -4.74 1.29
CA ASP A 10 14.23 -5.81 2.28
C ASP A 10 12.82 -6.04 2.83
N VAL A 11 12.39 -7.30 2.88
CA VAL A 11 11.11 -7.71 3.43
C VAL A 11 11.33 -8.46 4.72
N SER A 12 10.89 -7.85 5.83
CA SER A 12 10.93 -8.41 7.18
C SER A 12 9.62 -9.11 7.54
N TRP A 13 9.56 -9.75 8.71
CA TRP A 13 8.31 -10.26 9.30
C TRP A 13 7.19 -9.21 9.43
N PHE A 14 7.54 -7.93 9.44
CA PHE A 14 6.60 -6.81 9.55
C PHE A 14 6.37 -6.09 8.21
N GLY A 15 6.59 -6.78 7.08
CA GLY A 15 6.44 -6.25 5.73
C GLY A 15 7.71 -5.56 5.22
N LEU A 16 7.54 -4.71 4.20
CA LEU A 16 8.64 -3.97 3.58
C LEU A 16 9.34 -3.06 4.61
N ALA A 17 10.66 -2.97 4.54
CA ALA A 17 11.45 -2.08 5.37
C ALA A 17 10.98 -0.61 5.21
N GLY A 18 10.73 0.08 6.34
CA GLY A 18 10.25 1.46 6.35
C GLY A 18 8.75 1.66 6.03
N ASP A 19 8.07 0.68 5.45
CA ASP A 19 6.67 0.84 5.02
C ASP A 19 5.71 0.93 6.21
N ARG A 20 4.82 1.94 6.14
CA ARG A 20 3.75 2.23 7.11
C ARG A 20 4.21 2.21 8.59
N ARG A 21 5.48 2.53 8.87
CA ARG A 21 6.03 2.62 10.24
C ARG A 21 5.57 3.87 10.99
N TRP A 22 5.11 4.87 10.26
CA TRP A 22 4.61 6.13 10.79
C TRP A 22 3.15 6.32 10.43
N ALA A 23 2.40 6.89 11.37
CA ALA A 23 1.03 7.32 11.16
C ALA A 23 0.81 8.69 11.82
N PHE A 24 -0.13 9.44 11.28
CA PHE A 24 -0.61 10.67 11.89
C PHE A 24 -1.89 10.36 12.65
N LEU A 25 -2.01 10.86 13.86
CA LEU A 25 -3.22 10.73 14.68
C LEU A 25 -4.11 11.96 14.51
N ARG A 26 -5.42 11.74 14.65
CA ARG A 26 -6.41 12.82 14.70
C ARG A 26 -6.61 13.31 16.12
N ASP A 27 -6.71 14.62 16.29
CA ASP A 27 -7.18 15.20 17.55
C ASP A 27 -8.60 14.68 17.87
N ARG A 28 -8.89 14.47 19.16
CA ARG A 28 -10.21 14.07 19.71
C ARG A 28 -10.75 12.70 19.31
N VAL A 29 -9.94 11.82 18.71
CA VAL A 29 -10.33 10.44 18.35
C VAL A 29 -9.52 9.38 19.12
N MET A 30 -8.81 9.77 20.18
CA MET A 30 -7.90 8.91 20.96
C MET A 30 -8.58 7.73 21.68
N GLY A 31 -9.91 7.72 21.78
CA GLY A 31 -10.69 6.58 22.31
C GLY A 31 -11.18 5.59 21.25
N SER A 32 -10.94 5.84 19.96
CA SER A 32 -11.35 4.97 18.86
C SER A 32 -10.28 3.92 18.57
N GLY A 33 -10.69 2.70 18.18
CA GLY A 33 -9.79 1.70 17.62
C GLY A 33 -9.17 2.08 16.25
N PHE A 34 -9.56 3.23 15.68
CA PHE A 34 -9.05 3.76 14.42
C PHE A 34 -8.74 5.27 14.53
N PRO A 35 -7.67 5.65 15.25
CA PRO A 35 -7.32 7.06 15.50
C PRO A 35 -6.57 7.72 14.34
N TRP A 36 -6.26 6.95 13.28
CA TRP A 36 -5.44 7.37 12.15
C TRP A 36 -6.07 8.51 11.35
N LEU A 37 -5.25 9.48 10.97
CA LEU A 37 -5.55 10.46 9.95
C LEU A 37 -5.34 9.81 8.58
N THR A 38 -6.35 9.85 7.73
CA THR A 38 -6.31 9.21 6.42
C THR A 38 -6.65 10.20 5.30
N ILE A 39 -6.49 9.75 4.06
CA ILE A 39 -6.88 10.50 2.86
C ILE A 39 -8.38 10.87 2.87
N ARG A 40 -9.20 10.17 3.65
CA ARG A 40 -10.64 10.47 3.79
C ARG A 40 -10.86 11.83 4.44
N GLU A 41 -10.05 12.15 5.44
CA GLU A 41 -10.10 13.40 6.19
C GLU A 41 -9.28 14.49 5.52
N VAL A 42 -8.10 14.15 4.99
CA VAL A 42 -7.18 15.10 4.35
C VAL A 42 -6.93 14.66 2.92
N GLY A 43 -7.78 15.11 2.00
CA GLY A 43 -7.69 14.78 0.57
C GLY A 43 -6.28 14.98 -0.01
N PRO A 44 -5.61 16.12 0.22
CA PRO A 44 -4.25 16.36 -0.28
C PRO A 44 -3.16 15.48 0.34
N MET A 45 -3.45 14.68 1.38
CA MET A 45 -2.45 13.85 2.07
C MET A 45 -1.74 12.88 1.12
N GLN A 46 -2.37 12.51 0.02
CA GLN A 46 -1.78 11.65 -1.00
C GLN A 46 -0.73 12.33 -1.89
N HIS A 47 -0.60 13.66 -1.85
CA HIS A 47 0.43 14.41 -2.58
C HIS A 47 1.71 14.61 -1.77
N TYR A 48 1.68 14.28 -0.47
CA TYR A 48 2.87 14.22 0.37
C TYR A 48 3.66 12.95 0.04
N ARG A 49 4.94 13.12 -0.28
CA ARG A 49 5.83 12.03 -0.76
C ARG A 49 6.86 11.67 0.32
N PRO A 50 6.60 10.65 1.15
CA PRO A 50 7.56 10.15 2.11
C PRO A 50 8.66 9.38 1.39
N LYS A 51 9.87 9.43 1.94
CA LYS A 51 11.01 8.61 1.51
C LYS A 51 11.99 8.40 2.65
N LEU A 52 12.77 7.32 2.55
CA LEU A 52 13.97 7.16 3.37
C LEU A 52 15.01 8.20 2.96
N LYS A 53 15.59 8.92 3.93
CA LYS A 53 16.68 9.86 3.68
C LYS A 53 17.95 9.17 3.16
N ASP A 54 18.23 7.97 3.68
CA ASP A 54 19.32 7.08 3.26
C ASP A 54 18.74 5.66 3.06
N PRO A 55 18.34 5.32 1.82
CA PRO A 55 17.77 4.00 1.51
C PRO A 55 18.73 2.83 1.76
N GLY A 56 20.04 3.06 1.78
CA GLY A 56 21.05 2.00 2.01
C GLY A 56 21.10 1.51 3.46
N LYS A 57 20.45 2.21 4.41
CA LYS A 57 20.38 1.86 5.83
C LYS A 57 18.96 2.07 6.36
N PRO A 58 17.98 1.26 5.89
CA PRO A 58 16.56 1.52 6.17
C PRO A 58 16.24 1.49 7.68
N ASP A 59 16.95 0.65 8.44
CA ASP A 59 16.80 0.57 9.89
C ASP A 59 17.38 1.81 10.58
N GLY A 60 16.50 2.54 11.28
CA GLY A 60 16.89 3.77 11.98
C GLY A 60 17.05 4.98 11.07
N CYS A 61 16.86 4.84 9.75
CA CYS A 61 16.85 5.98 8.84
C CYS A 61 15.71 6.95 9.18
N GLN A 62 16.03 8.24 9.13
CA GLN A 62 15.04 9.29 9.20
C GLN A 62 14.12 9.21 7.97
N ILE A 63 12.81 9.25 8.20
CA ILE A 63 11.84 9.43 7.12
C ILE A 63 11.66 10.92 6.92
N VAL A 64 11.80 11.36 5.67
CA VAL A 64 11.49 12.73 5.26
C VAL A 64 10.29 12.72 4.34
N VAL A 65 9.48 13.78 4.40
CA VAL A 65 8.29 13.95 3.60
C VAL A 65 8.45 15.21 2.77
N GLN A 66 8.39 15.06 1.44
CA GLN A 66 8.25 16.20 0.55
C GLN A 66 6.78 16.62 0.51
N THR A 67 6.51 17.85 0.92
CA THR A 67 5.15 18.43 0.93
C THR A 67 4.74 18.90 -0.47
N PRO A 68 3.44 19.09 -0.75
CA PRO A 68 2.98 19.63 -2.03
C PRO A 68 3.56 21.02 -2.34
N GLY A 69 3.91 21.80 -1.31
CA GLY A 69 4.59 23.09 -1.45
C GLY A 69 6.10 22.99 -1.72
N GLY A 70 6.64 21.78 -1.87
CA GLY A 70 8.06 21.54 -2.20
C GLY A 70 9.01 21.51 -0.99
N ARG A 71 8.51 21.71 0.23
CA ARG A 71 9.31 21.62 1.46
C ARG A 71 9.67 20.16 1.73
N VAL A 72 10.80 19.93 2.39
CA VAL A 72 11.21 18.60 2.85
C VAL A 72 11.37 18.65 4.36
N LEU A 73 10.47 17.96 5.07
CA LEU A 73 10.40 17.95 6.52
C LEU A 73 10.62 16.54 7.05
N ALA A 74 11.11 16.39 8.28
CA ALA A 74 11.09 15.07 8.92
C ALA A 74 9.64 14.63 9.16
N VAL A 75 9.37 13.32 9.17
CA VAL A 75 8.00 12.81 9.36
C VAL A 75 7.41 13.17 10.73
N ASP A 76 8.28 13.36 11.73
CA ASP A 76 7.99 13.77 13.10
C ASP A 76 8.17 15.27 13.34
N ASP A 77 8.41 16.05 12.28
CA ASP A 77 8.49 17.50 12.38
C ASP A 77 7.12 18.09 12.76
N PRO A 78 7.03 18.89 13.84
CA PRO A 78 5.77 19.54 14.24
C PRO A 78 5.15 20.41 13.13
N GLU A 79 5.97 20.99 12.25
CA GLU A 79 5.47 21.80 11.14
C GLU A 79 4.74 20.95 10.10
N LEU A 80 5.21 19.73 9.84
CA LEU A 80 4.52 18.79 8.96
C LEU A 80 3.17 18.37 9.55
N ALA A 81 3.13 18.11 10.86
CA ALA A 81 1.88 17.78 11.54
C ALA A 81 0.89 18.96 11.49
N ALA A 82 1.36 20.19 11.68
CA ALA A 82 0.55 21.40 11.55
C ALA A 82 -0.01 21.60 10.14
N GLU A 83 0.77 21.29 9.08
CA GLU A 83 0.29 21.31 7.68
C GLU A 83 -0.84 20.30 7.42
N LEU A 84 -0.86 19.19 8.14
CA LEU A 84 -1.88 18.14 8.02
C LEU A 84 -3.15 18.43 8.82
N GLY A 85 -3.09 19.32 9.81
CA GLY A 85 -4.25 19.83 10.54
C GLY A 85 -4.01 20.13 12.02
N PRO A 86 -4.93 20.86 12.67
CA PRO A 86 -4.80 21.19 14.08
C PRO A 86 -4.88 19.94 14.96
N GLY A 87 -3.96 19.85 15.93
CA GLY A 87 -3.89 18.75 16.90
C GLY A 87 -3.49 17.39 16.30
N VAL A 88 -3.04 17.37 15.04
CA VAL A 88 -2.40 16.20 14.44
C VAL A 88 -1.04 15.98 15.07
N CYS A 89 -0.68 14.73 15.33
CA CYS A 89 0.66 14.35 15.75
C CYS A 89 1.13 13.09 15.04
N ALA A 90 2.43 12.99 14.79
CA ALA A 90 3.04 11.80 14.24
C ALA A 90 3.31 10.78 15.36
N ILE A 91 3.08 9.50 15.07
CA ILE A 91 3.55 8.40 15.91
C ILE A 91 4.31 7.38 15.08
N LYS A 92 5.23 6.69 15.75
CA LYS A 92 5.96 5.56 15.18
C LYS A 92 5.45 4.25 15.79
N GLN A 93 5.15 3.28 14.93
CA GLN A 93 4.81 1.91 15.30
C GLN A 93 5.84 0.97 14.65
N ASN A 94 6.72 0.39 15.46
CA ASN A 94 7.82 -0.44 14.95
C ASN A 94 7.33 -1.67 14.17
N ARG A 95 6.14 -2.19 14.49
CA ARG A 95 5.52 -3.31 13.76
C ARG A 95 4.66 -2.87 12.57
N GLY A 96 4.55 -1.57 12.31
CA GLY A 96 3.76 -0.98 11.23
C GLY A 96 2.28 -0.75 11.56
N VAL A 97 1.66 0.16 10.82
CA VAL A 97 0.25 0.52 10.88
C VAL A 97 -0.42 0.05 9.58
N PHE A 98 -1.01 -1.15 9.62
CA PHE A 98 -1.64 -1.79 8.46
C PHE A 98 -3.15 -1.96 8.70
N ASP A 99 -3.91 -2.03 7.63
CA ASP A 99 -5.36 -2.28 7.71
C ASP A 99 -5.68 -3.74 8.08
N THR A 100 -4.90 -4.70 7.58
CA THR A 100 -5.12 -6.13 7.89
C THR A 100 -3.83 -6.95 7.89
N PHE A 101 -3.02 -6.89 6.83
CA PHE A 101 -1.78 -7.65 6.68
C PHE A 101 -0.61 -6.73 6.32
N PRO A 102 0.65 -7.14 6.61
CA PRO A 102 1.83 -6.32 6.36
C PRO A 102 2.20 -6.20 4.86
N LEU A 103 1.71 -7.10 4.01
CA LEU A 103 2.00 -7.11 2.58
C LEU A 103 0.72 -7.28 1.77
N SER A 104 0.61 -6.51 0.69
CA SER A 104 -0.42 -6.66 -0.35
C SER A 104 0.18 -6.83 -1.74
N LEU A 105 -0.52 -7.62 -2.55
CA LEU A 105 -0.16 -7.91 -3.93
C LEU A 105 -1.39 -7.72 -4.82
N ILE A 106 -1.18 -7.14 -5.99
CA ILE A 106 -2.17 -7.07 -7.05
C ILE A 106 -1.50 -7.35 -8.39
N THR A 107 -2.24 -7.86 -9.37
CA THR A 107 -1.69 -8.13 -10.70
C THR A 107 -2.01 -7.04 -11.71
N THR A 108 -1.18 -6.89 -12.74
CA THR A 108 -1.46 -5.97 -13.85
C THR A 108 -2.75 -6.35 -14.58
N GLN A 109 -3.04 -7.65 -14.69
CA GLN A 109 -4.30 -8.17 -15.23
C GLN A 109 -5.52 -7.70 -14.45
N THR A 110 -5.44 -7.73 -13.11
CA THR A 110 -6.52 -7.24 -12.24
C THR A 110 -6.80 -5.75 -12.47
N ILE A 111 -5.75 -4.94 -12.60
CA ILE A 111 -5.89 -3.49 -12.90
C ILE A 111 -6.53 -3.30 -14.28
N SER A 112 -5.99 -3.95 -15.31
CA SER A 112 -6.51 -3.84 -16.68
C SER A 112 -7.97 -4.28 -16.76
N SER A 113 -8.34 -5.39 -16.11
CA SER A 113 -9.68 -5.93 -16.13
C SER A 113 -10.68 -4.98 -15.45
N LEU A 114 -10.30 -4.41 -14.31
CA LEU A 114 -11.14 -3.41 -13.64
C LEU A 114 -11.25 -2.13 -14.46
N SER A 115 -10.16 -1.66 -15.09
CA SER A 115 -10.17 -0.51 -16.01
C SER A 115 -11.17 -0.68 -17.14
N THR A 116 -11.18 -1.85 -17.79
CA THR A 116 -12.17 -2.17 -18.82
C THR A 116 -13.61 -2.11 -18.27
N GLN A 117 -13.85 -2.65 -17.08
CA GLN A 117 -15.19 -2.66 -16.47
C GLN A 117 -15.68 -1.27 -16.07
N VAL A 118 -14.81 -0.39 -15.58
CA VAL A 118 -15.20 0.98 -15.21
C VAL A 118 -15.20 1.94 -16.41
N GLY A 119 -14.58 1.55 -17.53
CA GLY A 119 -14.55 2.31 -18.79
C GLY A 119 -13.45 3.37 -18.87
N PHE A 120 -12.41 3.30 -18.02
CA PHE A 120 -11.26 4.21 -18.04
C PHE A 120 -10.03 3.60 -17.36
N ASP A 121 -8.86 4.11 -17.71
CA ASP A 121 -7.58 3.65 -17.17
C ASP A 121 -7.44 3.98 -15.68
N LEU A 122 -6.97 3.01 -14.89
CA LEU A 122 -6.83 3.13 -13.45
C LEU A 122 -5.37 3.12 -13.05
N HIS A 123 -4.97 4.14 -12.30
CA HIS A 123 -3.67 4.17 -11.63
C HIS A 123 -3.59 3.14 -10.51
N VAL A 124 -2.59 2.26 -10.57
CA VAL A 124 -2.34 1.23 -9.55
C VAL A 124 -2.18 1.81 -8.13
N GLN A 125 -1.70 3.06 -8.03
CA GLN A 125 -1.50 3.77 -6.76
C GLN A 125 -2.78 3.91 -5.92
N ARG A 126 -3.97 3.83 -6.55
CA ARG A 126 -5.27 3.80 -5.85
C ARG A 126 -5.40 2.62 -4.90
N PHE A 127 -4.81 1.49 -5.26
CA PHE A 127 -4.91 0.22 -4.53
C PHE A 127 -3.78 0.03 -3.52
N ARG A 128 -2.79 0.95 -3.52
CA ARG A 128 -1.67 0.99 -2.58
C ARG A 128 -0.99 -0.39 -2.36
N PRO A 129 -0.72 -1.17 -3.43
CA PRO A 129 -0.11 -2.48 -3.26
C PRO A 129 1.35 -2.34 -2.80
N ASN A 130 1.88 -3.37 -2.13
CA ASN A 130 3.33 -3.51 -1.96
C ASN A 130 3.96 -4.11 -3.22
N PHE A 131 3.29 -5.07 -3.87
CA PHE A 131 3.77 -5.73 -5.08
C PHE A 131 2.75 -5.61 -6.22
N LEU A 132 3.23 -5.20 -7.40
CA LEU A 132 2.52 -5.30 -8.66
C LEU A 132 3.15 -6.42 -9.49
N VAL A 133 2.40 -7.48 -9.78
CA VAL A 133 2.91 -8.66 -10.48
C VAL A 133 2.27 -8.77 -11.86
N GLN A 134 3.10 -9.01 -12.88
CA GLN A 134 2.62 -9.42 -14.19
C GLN A 134 2.62 -10.94 -14.27
N VAL A 135 1.49 -11.53 -14.67
CA VAL A 135 1.34 -12.97 -14.88
C VAL A 135 1.33 -13.27 -16.38
N ASP A 136 1.82 -14.44 -16.79
CA ASP A 136 1.65 -14.90 -18.17
C ASP A 136 0.19 -15.32 -18.41
N GLY A 137 -0.41 -14.87 -19.51
CA GLY A 137 -1.81 -15.14 -19.87
C GLY A 137 -2.76 -13.98 -19.61
N ASN A 138 -4.05 -14.24 -19.83
CA ASN A 138 -5.11 -13.22 -19.91
C ASN A 138 -6.24 -13.43 -18.87
N GLU A 139 -6.00 -14.23 -17.83
CA GLU A 139 -6.97 -14.37 -16.75
C GLU A 139 -7.14 -13.02 -16.05
N ALA A 140 -8.39 -12.64 -15.75
CA ALA A 140 -8.68 -11.30 -15.23
C ALA A 140 -8.14 -11.06 -13.81
N TYR A 141 -8.07 -12.12 -12.99
CA TYR A 141 -7.76 -12.04 -11.56
C TYR A 141 -6.93 -13.24 -11.06
N PRO A 142 -5.76 -13.49 -11.67
CA PRO A 142 -5.01 -14.71 -11.44
C PRO A 142 -4.58 -14.89 -9.97
N GLU A 143 -4.40 -13.79 -9.22
CA GLU A 143 -3.99 -13.87 -7.81
C GLU A 143 -5.03 -14.50 -6.88
N ASP A 144 -6.32 -14.52 -7.25
CA ASP A 144 -7.35 -15.18 -6.45
C ASP A 144 -7.07 -16.69 -6.33
N ALA A 145 -6.49 -17.30 -7.36
CA ALA A 145 -6.18 -18.72 -7.38
C ALA A 145 -4.99 -19.09 -6.48
N TRP A 146 -4.25 -18.12 -5.94
CA TRP A 146 -3.08 -18.34 -5.10
C TRP A 146 -3.41 -18.38 -3.61
N LEU A 147 -4.65 -18.12 -3.21
CA LEU A 147 -5.08 -18.16 -1.81
C LEU A 147 -4.67 -19.48 -1.13
N GLY A 148 -4.03 -19.34 0.04
CA GLY A 148 -3.49 -20.45 0.82
C GLY A 148 -2.17 -21.02 0.31
N ARG A 149 -1.61 -20.50 -0.80
CA ARG A 149 -0.36 -20.94 -1.39
C ARG A 149 0.78 -19.96 -1.11
N VAL A 150 2.01 -20.42 -1.37
CA VAL A 150 3.23 -19.64 -1.18
C VAL A 150 3.80 -19.26 -2.54
N LEU A 151 4.14 -17.98 -2.68
CA LEU A 151 4.90 -17.43 -3.80
C LEU A 151 6.35 -17.26 -3.37
N ARG A 152 7.29 -17.59 -4.24
CA ARG A 152 8.69 -17.18 -4.12
C ARG A 152 8.91 -15.95 -4.99
N ILE A 153 9.42 -14.87 -4.39
CA ILE A 153 9.70 -13.59 -5.04
C ILE A 153 11.08 -13.15 -4.55
N GLY A 154 12.07 -13.08 -5.45
CA GLY A 154 13.46 -12.88 -5.05
C GLY A 154 13.90 -13.97 -4.06
N SER A 155 14.40 -13.54 -2.90
CA SER A 155 14.74 -14.43 -1.78
C SER A 155 13.63 -14.58 -0.73
N MET A 156 12.51 -13.86 -0.89
CA MET A 156 11.36 -13.94 0.01
C MET A 156 10.44 -15.11 -0.37
N ARG A 157 9.83 -15.73 0.63
CA ARG A 157 8.63 -16.57 0.47
C ARG A 157 7.42 -15.88 1.08
N PHE A 158 6.39 -15.66 0.27
CA PHE A 158 5.18 -14.91 0.59
C PHE A 158 3.96 -15.83 0.54
N ARG A 159 3.29 -16.02 1.67
CA ARG A 159 2.03 -16.77 1.72
C ARG A 159 0.87 -15.83 1.42
N VAL A 160 0.03 -16.20 0.48
CA VAL A 160 -1.21 -15.48 0.16
C VAL A 160 -2.29 -15.92 1.15
N ASP A 161 -2.67 -15.04 2.07
CA ASP A 161 -3.52 -15.40 3.21
C ASP A 161 -4.99 -15.02 3.02
N LYS A 162 -5.27 -13.91 2.31
CA LYS A 162 -6.64 -13.38 2.20
C LYS A 162 -6.82 -12.53 0.95
N ARG A 163 -8.05 -12.45 0.41
CA ARG A 163 -8.41 -11.42 -0.57
C ARG A 163 -8.43 -10.04 0.09
N ASP A 164 -7.97 -9.01 -0.63
CA ASP A 164 -7.85 -7.65 -0.11
C ASP A 164 -9.18 -6.90 -0.22
N GLY A 165 -9.85 -6.74 0.93
CA GLY A 165 -11.10 -5.99 1.06
C GLY A 165 -10.88 -4.50 0.85
N ARG A 166 -11.56 -3.93 -0.14
CA ARG A 166 -11.37 -2.53 -0.52
C ARG A 166 -12.35 -1.61 0.15
N CYS A 167 -11.85 -0.44 0.54
CA CYS A 167 -12.66 0.64 1.12
C CYS A 167 -12.71 1.85 0.18
N VAL A 168 -13.44 2.90 0.60
CA VAL A 168 -13.61 4.16 -0.15
C VAL A 168 -12.31 4.80 -0.63
N VAL A 169 -11.17 4.49 -0.02
CA VAL A 169 -9.87 5.07 -0.43
C VAL A 169 -9.55 4.76 -1.90
N ILE A 170 -9.97 3.62 -2.45
CA ILE A 170 -9.71 3.29 -3.86
C ILE A 170 -10.41 4.23 -4.86
N THR A 171 -11.42 4.98 -4.41
CA THR A 171 -12.15 5.91 -5.28
C THR A 171 -11.39 7.21 -5.48
N VAL A 172 -10.40 7.51 -4.65
CA VAL A 172 -9.64 8.76 -4.72
C VAL A 172 -8.58 8.66 -5.81
N ASP A 173 -8.63 9.57 -6.77
CA ASP A 173 -7.62 9.69 -7.81
C ASP A 173 -6.31 10.24 -7.22
N PRO A 174 -5.16 9.56 -7.45
CA PRO A 174 -3.90 9.90 -6.80
C PRO A 174 -3.30 11.23 -7.28
N GLU A 175 -3.70 11.73 -8.45
CA GLU A 175 -3.18 12.98 -9.03
C GLU A 175 -4.09 14.16 -8.72
N THR A 176 -5.40 13.99 -8.87
CA THR A 176 -6.40 15.07 -8.80
C THR A 176 -7.14 15.14 -7.47
N SER A 177 -7.03 14.12 -6.61
CA SER A 177 -7.83 13.98 -5.38
C SER A 177 -9.35 13.88 -5.58
N GLN A 178 -9.82 13.75 -6.81
CA GLN A 178 -11.23 13.58 -7.10
C GLN A 178 -11.70 12.15 -6.79
N ARG A 179 -12.96 12.01 -6.35
CA ARG A 179 -13.54 10.72 -6.02
C ARG A 179 -14.35 10.15 -7.18
N GLN A 180 -14.07 8.91 -7.55
CA GLN A 180 -14.78 8.13 -8.55
C GLN A 180 -15.42 6.90 -7.90
N ASN A 181 -16.62 7.10 -7.34
CA ASN A 181 -17.32 6.07 -6.57
C ASN A 181 -17.72 4.83 -7.40
N THR A 182 -17.77 4.97 -8.72
CA THR A 182 -18.01 3.85 -9.65
C THR A 182 -17.01 2.71 -9.44
N ILE A 183 -15.74 3.01 -9.14
CA ILE A 183 -14.70 2.01 -8.90
C ILE A 183 -15.09 1.06 -7.75
N LEU A 184 -15.40 1.61 -6.57
CA LEU A 184 -15.78 0.80 -5.42
C LEU A 184 -17.12 0.09 -5.64
N ARG A 185 -18.07 0.71 -6.34
CA ARG A 185 -19.34 0.08 -6.69
C ARG A 185 -19.14 -1.15 -7.56
N THR A 186 -18.32 -1.05 -8.60
CA THR A 186 -17.97 -2.19 -9.48
C THR A 186 -17.26 -3.29 -8.69
N VAL A 187 -16.28 -2.95 -7.84
CA VAL A 187 -15.60 -3.94 -6.98
C VAL A 187 -16.57 -4.61 -6.00
N ALA A 188 -17.54 -3.88 -5.44
CA ALA A 188 -18.55 -4.44 -4.56
C ALA A 188 -19.46 -5.44 -5.30
N GLN A 189 -19.93 -5.08 -6.50
CA GLN A 189 -20.87 -5.87 -7.29
C GLN A 189 -20.21 -7.11 -7.92
N GLU A 190 -19.06 -6.93 -8.57
CA GLU A 190 -18.43 -7.98 -9.39
C GLU A 190 -17.44 -8.83 -8.59
N ARG A 191 -16.94 -8.32 -7.45
CA ARG A 191 -15.80 -8.90 -6.75
C ARG A 191 -16.02 -9.08 -5.25
N GLN A 192 -17.25 -8.91 -4.77
CA GLN A 192 -17.62 -9.01 -3.35
C GLN A 192 -16.80 -8.06 -2.47
N GLY A 193 -16.50 -6.87 -2.99
CA GLY A 193 -15.75 -5.84 -2.28
C GLY A 193 -14.24 -6.11 -2.18
N CYS A 194 -13.71 -7.13 -2.84
CA CYS A 194 -12.29 -7.50 -2.76
C CYS A 194 -11.57 -7.34 -4.10
N LEU A 195 -10.31 -6.90 -4.08
CA LEU A 195 -9.48 -6.77 -5.29
C LEU A 195 -8.00 -6.91 -4.91
N GLY A 196 -7.23 -7.79 -5.55
CA GLY A 196 -5.89 -8.14 -5.06
C GLY A 196 -5.94 -9.01 -3.80
N VAL A 197 -4.78 -9.28 -3.24
CA VAL A 197 -4.60 -10.19 -2.10
C VAL A 197 -3.65 -9.62 -1.05
N TYR A 198 -3.86 -10.05 0.18
CA TYR A 198 -3.01 -9.84 1.32
C TYR A 198 -2.24 -11.10 1.66
N GLY A 199 -1.11 -10.93 2.34
CA GLY A 199 -0.35 -12.04 2.86
C GLY A 199 0.75 -11.67 3.82
N THR A 200 1.52 -12.69 4.18
CA THR A 200 2.58 -12.60 5.19
C THR A 200 3.84 -13.25 4.61
N PRO A 201 5.04 -12.70 4.88
CA PRO A 201 6.25 -13.44 4.60
C PRO A 201 6.31 -14.67 5.51
N VAL A 202 6.54 -15.84 4.93
CA VAL A 202 6.89 -17.07 5.66
C VAL A 202 8.40 -17.27 5.71
N GLU A 203 9.12 -16.57 4.83
CA GLU A 203 10.57 -16.41 4.87
C GLU A 203 10.88 -14.97 4.42
N PRO A 204 11.37 -14.11 5.33
CA PRO A 204 11.89 -12.78 5.00
C PRO A 204 12.99 -12.84 3.95
N GLY A 205 13.16 -11.77 3.19
CA GLY A 205 14.22 -11.71 2.19
C GLY A 205 14.21 -10.43 1.38
N MET A 206 15.24 -10.30 0.56
CA MET A 206 15.38 -9.23 -0.43
C MET A 206 14.52 -9.52 -1.65
N VAL A 207 13.83 -8.49 -2.13
CA VAL A 207 13.06 -8.48 -3.37
C VAL A 207 13.54 -7.32 -4.24
N SER A 208 13.75 -7.57 -5.53
CA SER A 208 14.10 -6.59 -6.53
C SER A 208 13.02 -6.47 -7.60
N LEU A 209 12.94 -5.30 -8.23
CA LEU A 209 12.15 -5.09 -9.43
C LEU A 209 12.57 -6.12 -10.50
N TYR A 210 11.57 -6.68 -11.18
CA TYR A 210 11.72 -7.74 -12.19
C TYR A 210 12.15 -9.12 -11.66
N ASP A 211 12.20 -9.33 -10.34
CA ASP A 211 12.29 -10.68 -9.80
C ASP A 211 11.14 -11.55 -10.32
N ARG A 212 11.48 -12.76 -10.75
CA ARG A 212 10.49 -13.74 -11.18
C ARG A 212 9.68 -14.21 -9.99
N VAL A 213 8.38 -14.27 -10.17
CA VAL A 213 7.43 -14.80 -9.19
C VAL A 213 7.12 -16.24 -9.53
N PHE A 214 7.36 -17.14 -8.57
CA PHE A 214 7.04 -18.56 -8.73
C PHE A 214 6.04 -19.00 -7.70
N LEU A 215 5.01 -19.71 -8.13
CA LEU A 215 4.12 -20.41 -7.22
C LEU A 215 4.78 -21.70 -6.73
N GLU A 216 4.89 -21.87 -5.41
CA GLU A 216 5.36 -23.12 -4.84
C GLU A 216 4.31 -24.22 -5.00
N VAL A 217 4.75 -25.35 -5.53
CA VAL A 217 3.94 -26.57 -5.62
C VAL A 217 4.35 -27.44 -4.44
N TRP A 218 3.40 -27.75 -3.55
CA TRP A 218 3.63 -28.70 -2.47
C TRP A 218 3.99 -30.06 -3.08
N ARG A 219 5.12 -30.64 -2.65
CA ARG A 219 5.45 -32.05 -2.88
C ARG A 219 4.98 -32.88 -1.70
#